data_AF-A0AAV4FR32-F1
#
_entry.id   AF-A0AAV4FR32-F1
#
_cell.length_a   1.000
_cell.length_b   1.000
_cell.length_c   1.000
_cell.angle_alpha   90.00
_cell.angle_beta   90.00
_cell.angle_gamma   90.00
#
_symmetry.space_group_name_H-M   'P 1'
#
loop_
_entity.id
_entity.type
_entity.pdbx_description
1 polymer ?
#
loop_
_entity_poly.entity_id
_entity_poly.type
_entity_poly.pdbx_seq_one_letter_code
_entity_poly.pdbx_strand_id
1 'polypeptide(L)'
;MVAAATHSLCEAANAMVQGHASEERLSASAKEVAASTAQLLMACKVKADPGSVAMQRLQGASTAVKRATEALVKAAQQSREEDDQSNLTVNKRMVGGIAQEIQAQAEILRKEKELTDARNKLMQIRRDRYKDRPPEDDDSSSSF
;
A
#
# COMPACT_ATOMS: atom_id res chain seq x y z
N MET A 1 17.35 -17.32 -30.80
CA MET A 1 16.18 -16.92 -29.98
C MET A 1 16.37 -17.32 -28.52
N VAL A 2 16.49 -18.61 -28.17
CA VAL A 2 16.72 -19.06 -26.78
C VAL A 2 17.92 -18.37 -26.10
N ALA A 3 19.06 -18.30 -26.78
CA ALA A 3 20.27 -17.65 -26.25
C ALA A 3 20.06 -16.16 -25.91
N ALA A 4 19.28 -15.44 -26.72
CA ALA A 4 18.94 -14.04 -26.48
C ALA A 4 18.00 -13.92 -25.28
N ALA A 5 16.95 -14.75 -25.20
CA ALA A 5 16.03 -14.76 -24.07
C ALA A 5 16.74 -15.07 -22.74
N THR A 6 17.67 -16.03 -22.73
CA THR A 6 18.46 -16.33 -21.53
C THR A 6 19.42 -15.20 -21.16
N HIS A 7 19.95 -14.47 -22.14
CA HIS A 7 20.79 -13.30 -21.88
C HIS A 7 19.96 -12.17 -21.26
N SER A 8 18.80 -11.85 -21.82
CA SER A 8 17.86 -10.88 -21.27
C SER A 8 17.41 -11.24 -19.85
N LEU A 9 17.22 -12.53 -19.56
CA LEU A 9 16.92 -13.01 -18.22
C LEU A 9 18.07 -12.74 -17.23
N CYS A 10 19.31 -12.99 -17.63
CA CYS A 10 20.48 -12.68 -16.80
C CYS A 10 20.63 -11.17 -16.54
N GLU A 11 20.43 -10.33 -17.56
CA GLU A 11 20.44 -8.88 -17.40
C GLU A 11 19.34 -8.40 -16.45
N ALA A 12 18.11 -8.91 -16.62
CA ALA A 12 16.99 -8.57 -15.75
C ALA A 12 17.23 -9.03 -14.29
N ALA A 13 17.82 -10.21 -14.09
CA ALA A 13 18.16 -10.72 -12.76
C ALA A 13 19.25 -9.88 -12.10
N ASN A 14 20.32 -9.54 -12.85
CA ASN A 14 21.39 -8.69 -12.32
C ASN A 14 20.87 -7.29 -11.96
N ALA A 15 20.05 -6.70 -12.83
CA ALA A 15 19.45 -5.40 -12.57
C ALA A 15 18.47 -5.44 -11.39
N MET A 16 17.73 -6.53 -11.18
CA MET A 16 16.86 -6.68 -10.00
C MET A 16 17.68 -6.74 -8.70
N VAL A 17 18.74 -7.53 -8.66
CA VAL A 17 19.62 -7.63 -7.48
C VAL A 17 20.26 -6.29 -7.14
N GLN A 18 20.53 -5.46 -8.15
CA GLN A 18 21.04 -4.09 -7.98
C GLN A 18 19.94 -3.05 -7.66
N GLY A 19 18.67 -3.43 -7.65
CA GLY A 19 17.54 -2.52 -7.44
C GLY A 19 17.21 -1.61 -8.63
N HIS A 20 17.70 -1.93 -9.83
CA HIS A 20 17.57 -1.14 -11.06
C HIS A 20 16.51 -1.68 -12.04
N ALA A 21 15.88 -2.83 -11.77
CA ALA A 21 14.84 -3.40 -12.62
C ALA A 21 13.62 -3.87 -11.83
N SER A 22 12.45 -3.79 -12.48
CA SER A 22 11.19 -4.27 -11.92
C SER A 22 11.07 -5.79 -11.96
N GLU A 23 10.34 -6.35 -11.01
CA GLU A 23 9.97 -7.77 -10.99
C GLU A 23 9.17 -8.21 -12.22
N GLU A 24 8.44 -7.28 -12.84
CA GLU A 24 7.74 -7.51 -14.09
C GLU A 24 8.71 -7.82 -15.24
N ARG A 25 9.84 -7.13 -15.32
CA ARG A 25 10.87 -7.38 -16.33
C ARG A 25 11.52 -8.75 -16.14
N LEU A 26 11.78 -9.15 -14.89
CA LEU A 26 12.29 -10.49 -14.61
C LEU A 26 11.25 -11.58 -14.93
N SER A 27 9.99 -11.35 -14.55
CA SER A 27 8.89 -12.27 -14.84
C SER A 27 8.66 -12.45 -16.34
N ALA A 28 8.71 -11.36 -17.10
CA ALA A 28 8.56 -11.37 -18.56
C ALA A 28 9.70 -12.15 -19.24
N SER A 29 10.95 -11.85 -18.90
CA SER A 29 12.12 -12.53 -19.46
C SER A 29 12.16 -14.02 -19.10
N ALA A 30 11.76 -14.41 -17.87
CA ALA A 30 11.65 -15.81 -17.47
C ALA A 30 10.61 -16.58 -18.30
N LYS A 31 9.44 -15.98 -18.54
CA LYS A 31 8.40 -16.57 -19.40
C LYS A 31 8.85 -16.68 -20.85
N GLU A 32 9.58 -15.69 -21.35
CA GLU A 32 10.15 -15.71 -22.70
C GLU A 32 11.16 -16.85 -22.89
N VAL A 33 12.00 -17.13 -21.88
CA VAL A 33 12.90 -18.30 -21.88
C VAL A 33 12.13 -19.60 -21.96
N ALA A 34 11.06 -19.75 -21.16
CA ALA A 34 10.22 -20.95 -21.20
C ALA A 34 9.56 -21.14 -22.57
N ALA A 35 8.99 -20.08 -23.14
CA ALA A 35 8.35 -20.09 -24.44
C ALA A 35 9.33 -20.42 -25.58
N SER A 36 10.49 -19.77 -25.60
CA SER A 36 11.54 -19.99 -26.60
C SER A 36 12.07 -21.43 -26.53
N THR A 37 12.20 -21.99 -25.33
CA THR A 37 12.66 -23.37 -25.13
C THR A 37 11.60 -24.38 -25.60
N ALA A 38 10.31 -24.11 -25.35
CA ALA A 38 9.22 -24.94 -25.85
C ALA A 38 9.13 -24.91 -27.38
N GLN A 39 9.30 -23.73 -28.00
CA GLN A 39 9.36 -23.59 -29.46
C GLN A 39 10.53 -24.38 -30.05
N LEU A 40 11.72 -24.30 -29.45
CA LEU A 40 12.87 -25.09 -29.87
C LEU A 40 12.57 -26.59 -29.77
N LEU A 41 11.96 -27.05 -28.67
CA LEU A 41 11.57 -28.45 -28.50
C LEU A 41 10.59 -28.91 -29.59
N MET A 42 9.58 -28.09 -29.91
CA MET A 42 8.64 -28.38 -31.00
C MET A 42 9.35 -28.47 -32.35
N ALA A 43 10.28 -27.55 -32.64
CA ALA A 43 11.07 -27.58 -33.86
C ALA A 43 11.94 -28.85 -33.96
N CYS A 44 12.54 -29.29 -32.85
CA CYS A 44 13.31 -30.53 -32.80
C CYS A 44 12.43 -31.77 -33.05
N LYS A 45 11.18 -31.78 -32.58
CA LYS A 45 10.24 -32.89 -32.79
C LYS A 45 9.87 -33.15 -34.25
N VAL A 46 9.99 -32.15 -35.13
CA VAL A 46 9.55 -32.28 -36.54
C VAL A 46 10.38 -33.30 -37.32
N LYS A 47 11.65 -33.49 -36.95
CA LYS A 47 12.58 -34.41 -37.64
C LYS A 47 13.24 -35.45 -36.73
N ALA A 48 13.10 -35.34 -35.41
CA ALA A 48 13.68 -36.28 -34.47
C ALA A 48 12.72 -37.45 -34.18
N ASP A 49 13.28 -38.65 -33.98
CA ASP A 49 12.54 -39.79 -33.46
C ASP A 49 12.08 -39.50 -32.01
N PRO A 50 10.75 -39.47 -31.74
CA PRO A 50 10.21 -39.22 -30.40
C PRO A 50 10.66 -40.25 -29.35
N GLY A 51 10.98 -41.47 -29.77
CA GLY A 51 11.45 -42.55 -28.91
C GLY A 51 12.94 -42.50 -28.59
N SER A 52 13.71 -41.63 -29.26
CA SER A 52 15.16 -41.57 -29.06
C SER A 52 15.54 -41.07 -27.67
N VAL A 53 16.62 -41.63 -27.11
CA VAL A 53 17.18 -41.23 -25.81
C VAL A 53 17.53 -39.73 -25.79
N ALA A 54 18.00 -39.19 -26.91
CA ALA A 54 18.29 -37.77 -27.05
C ALA A 54 17.02 -36.91 -26.93
N MET A 55 15.91 -37.33 -27.55
CA MET A 55 14.63 -36.60 -27.50
C MET A 55 14.00 -36.67 -26.11
N GLN A 56 14.07 -37.83 -25.44
CA GLN A 56 13.61 -37.98 -24.05
C GLN A 56 14.42 -37.09 -23.09
N ARG A 57 15.74 -37.03 -23.24
CA ARG A 57 16.60 -36.13 -22.47
C ARG A 57 16.26 -34.66 -22.72
N LEU A 58 16.03 -34.27 -23.97
CA LEU A 58 15.67 -32.91 -24.35
C LEU A 58 14.30 -32.51 -23.76
N GLN A 59 13.32 -33.40 -23.80
CA GLN A 59 12.00 -33.22 -23.18
C GLN A 59 12.11 -33.03 -21.66
N GLY A 60 12.93 -33.85 -21.00
CA GLY A 60 13.22 -33.71 -19.57
C GLY A 60 13.87 -32.37 -19.23
N ALA A 61 14.89 -31.98 -20.00
CA ALA A 61 15.56 -30.68 -19.83
C ALA A 61 14.61 -29.50 -20.04
N SER A 62 13.79 -29.53 -21.09
CA SER A 62 12.79 -28.48 -21.34
C SER A 62 11.75 -28.37 -20.21
N THR A 63 11.37 -29.51 -19.62
CA THR A 63 10.45 -29.53 -18.47
C THR A 63 11.09 -28.95 -17.22
N ALA A 64 12.37 -29.25 -16.99
CA ALA A 64 13.15 -28.65 -15.91
C ALA A 64 13.29 -27.13 -16.08
N VAL A 65 13.56 -26.65 -17.29
CA VAL A 65 13.61 -25.20 -17.59
C VAL A 65 12.28 -24.54 -17.30
N LYS A 66 11.16 -25.11 -17.77
CA LYS A 66 9.82 -24.59 -17.49
C LYS A 66 9.57 -24.47 -15.99
N ARG A 67 9.83 -25.54 -15.22
CA ARG A 67 9.64 -25.54 -13.77
C ARG A 67 10.52 -24.50 -13.07
N ALA A 68 11.79 -24.36 -13.48
CA ALA A 68 12.69 -23.37 -12.92
C ALA A 68 12.20 -21.93 -13.19
N THR A 69 11.74 -21.64 -14.41
CA THR A 69 11.20 -20.32 -14.75
C THR A 69 9.90 -20.02 -14.01
N GLU A 70 9.03 -21.01 -13.80
CA GLU A 70 7.80 -20.83 -13.01
C GLU A 70 8.10 -20.58 -11.53
N ALA A 71 9.05 -21.32 -10.97
CA ALA A 71 9.50 -21.10 -9.59
C ALA A 71 10.10 -19.70 -9.41
N LEU A 72 10.89 -19.23 -10.39
CA LEU A 72 11.44 -17.88 -10.40
C LEU A 72 10.35 -16.81 -10.42
N VAL A 73 9.36 -16.94 -11.30
CA VAL A 73 8.21 -16.01 -11.38
C VAL A 73 7.45 -15.98 -10.06
N LYS A 74 7.22 -17.14 -9.46
CA LYS A 74 6.53 -17.25 -8.17
C LYS A 74 7.32 -16.55 -7.06
N ALA A 75 8.63 -16.77 -6.99
CA ALA A 75 9.49 -16.11 -6.01
C ALA A 75 9.49 -14.58 -6.19
N ALA A 76 9.59 -14.09 -7.43
CA ALA A 76 9.51 -12.66 -7.72
C ALA A 76 8.13 -12.06 -7.39
N GLN A 77 7.04 -12.84 -7.46
CA GLN A 77 5.72 -12.36 -7.05
C GLN A 77 5.54 -12.32 -5.53
N GLN A 78 6.09 -13.32 -4.81
CA GLN A 78 6.04 -13.37 -3.34
C GLN A 78 6.82 -12.24 -2.69
N SER A 79 7.99 -11.91 -3.23
CA SER A 79 8.79 -10.74 -2.83
C SER A 79 7.95 -9.45 -2.82
N ARG A 80 7.20 -9.21 -3.90
CA ARG A 80 6.29 -8.07 -4.03
C ARG A 80 5.18 -8.03 -2.96
N GLU A 81 4.57 -9.17 -2.66
CA GLU A 81 3.51 -9.27 -1.66
C GLU A 81 4.02 -9.01 -0.23
N GLU A 82 5.25 -9.42 0.08
CA GLU A 82 5.90 -9.16 1.37
C GLU A 82 6.27 -7.66 1.52
N ASP A 83 6.77 -7.04 0.45
CA ASP A 83 7.07 -5.61 0.41
C ASP A 83 5.81 -4.74 0.51
N ASP A 84 4.73 -5.13 -0.17
CA ASP A 84 3.45 -4.43 -0.08
C ASP A 84 2.82 -4.59 1.32
N GLN A 85 2.84 -5.79 1.90
CA GLN A 85 2.30 -6.02 3.25
C GLN A 85 3.08 -5.26 4.34
N SER A 86 4.40 -5.19 4.22
CA SER A 86 5.24 -4.43 5.15
C SER A 86 5.00 -2.92 5.01
N ASN A 87 4.93 -2.39 3.79
CA ASN A 87 4.59 -0.98 3.53
C ASN A 87 3.17 -0.61 3.97
N LEU A 88 2.19 -1.48 3.74
CA LEU A 88 0.80 -1.28 4.20
C LEU A 88 0.71 -1.29 5.73
N THR A 89 1.47 -2.16 6.40
CA THR A 89 1.49 -2.22 7.88
C THR A 89 2.12 -0.96 8.49
N VAL A 90 3.20 -0.44 7.89
CA VAL A 90 3.85 0.80 8.33
C VAL A 90 2.95 2.00 8.10
N ASN A 91 2.36 2.14 6.90
CA ASN A 91 1.43 3.22 6.60
C ASN A 91 0.17 3.17 7.48
N LYS A 92 -0.37 1.98 7.76
CA LYS A 92 -1.53 1.82 8.67
C LYS A 92 -1.23 2.26 10.09
N ARG A 93 -0.02 2.02 10.61
CA ARG A 93 0.40 2.54 11.92
C ARG A 93 0.56 4.07 11.92
N MET A 94 1.13 4.63 10.85
CA MET A 94 1.35 6.07 10.74
C MET A 94 0.04 6.86 10.55
N VAL A 95 -0.83 6.41 9.64
CA VAL A 95 -2.15 7.02 9.39
C VAL A 95 -3.10 6.81 10.58
N GLY A 96 -2.98 5.68 11.29
CA GLY A 96 -3.70 5.46 12.54
C GLY A 96 -3.37 6.49 13.61
N GLY A 97 -2.10 6.90 13.73
CA GLY A 97 -1.68 7.97 14.63
C GLY A 97 -2.24 9.34 14.24
N ILE A 98 -2.17 9.69 12.95
CA ILE A 98 -2.70 10.97 12.43
C ILE A 98 -4.22 11.06 12.62
N ALA A 99 -4.95 9.96 12.35
CA ALA A 99 -6.40 9.93 12.55
C ALA A 99 -6.80 10.09 14.02
N GLN A 100 -6.05 9.48 14.95
CA GLN A 100 -6.26 9.64 16.38
C GLN A 100 -6.00 11.08 16.84
N GLU A 101 -4.96 11.72 16.31
CA GLU A 101 -4.63 13.12 16.61
C GLU A 101 -5.71 14.08 16.11
N ILE A 102 -6.20 13.89 14.88
CA ILE A 102 -7.31 14.68 14.32
C ILE A 102 -8.58 14.50 15.16
N GLN A 103 -8.90 13.27 15.57
CA GLN A 103 -10.08 13.01 16.39
C GLN A 103 -9.99 13.67 17.77
N ALA A 104 -8.81 13.62 18.40
CA ALA A 104 -8.57 14.33 19.65
C ALA A 104 -8.72 15.86 19.48
N GLN A 105 -8.18 16.43 18.40
CA GLN A 105 -8.35 17.86 18.10
C GLN A 105 -9.81 18.25 17.85
N ALA A 106 -10.58 17.41 17.15
CA ALA A 106 -12.00 17.64 16.92
C ALA A 106 -12.81 17.63 18.23
N GLU A 107 -12.49 16.73 19.16
CA GLU A 107 -13.13 16.69 20.49
C GLU A 107 -12.82 17.93 21.33
N ILE A 108 -11.58 18.44 21.27
CA ILE A 108 -11.18 19.68 21.96
C ILE A 108 -12.03 20.85 21.44
N LEU A 109 -12.10 21.04 20.12
CA LEU A 109 -12.87 22.12 19.51
C LEU A 109 -14.36 22.04 19.88
N ARG A 110 -14.91 20.82 19.95
CA ARG A 110 -16.31 20.63 20.36
C ARG A 110 -16.55 21.08 21.81
N LYS A 111 -15.65 20.68 22.73
CA LYS A 111 -15.74 21.06 24.14
C LYS A 111 -15.55 22.56 24.36
N GLU A 112 -14.65 23.19 23.61
CA GLU A 112 -14.46 24.66 23.66
C GLU A 112 -15.71 25.42 23.21
N LYS A 113 -16.39 24.92 22.18
CA LYS A 113 -17.68 25.48 21.75
C LYS A 113 -18.75 25.33 22.83
N GLU A 114 -18.91 24.11 23.37
CA GLU A 114 -19.86 23.85 24.47
C GLU A 114 -19.60 24.74 25.69
N LEU A 115 -18.32 24.94 26.05
CA LEU A 115 -17.91 25.84 27.14
C LEU A 115 -18.30 27.29 26.84
N THR A 116 -18.09 27.75 25.60
CA THR A 116 -18.43 29.10 25.16
C THR A 116 -19.94 29.33 25.23
N ASP A 117 -20.74 28.37 24.77
CA ASP A 117 -22.20 28.43 24.81
C ASP A 117 -22.71 28.47 26.27
N ALA A 118 -22.14 27.65 27.15
CA ALA A 118 -22.47 27.67 28.58
C ALA A 118 -22.14 29.02 29.23
N ARG A 119 -21.00 29.63 28.89
CA ARG A 119 -20.61 30.97 29.36
C ARG A 119 -21.59 32.05 28.88
N ASN A 120 -22.00 32.00 27.61
CA ASN A 120 -22.98 32.94 27.05
C ASN A 120 -24.33 32.83 27.76
N LYS A 121 -24.80 31.61 28.01
CA LYS A 121 -26.04 31.35 28.75
C LYS A 121 -25.98 31.89 30.19
N LEU A 122 -24.85 31.70 30.89
CA LEU A 122 -24.64 32.27 32.23
C LEU A 122 -24.66 33.81 32.21
N MET A 123 -24.06 34.43 31.19
CA MET A 123 -24.08 35.88 31.03
C MET A 123 -25.50 36.41 30.80
N GLN A 124 -26.31 35.74 29.98
CA GLN A 124 -27.72 36.09 29.79
C GLN A 124 -28.49 36.02 31.10
N ILE A 125 -28.38 34.92 31.85
CA ILE A 125 -29.04 34.76 33.16
C ILE A 125 -28.66 35.89 34.12
N ARG A 126 -27.37 36.27 34.17
CA ARG A 126 -26.91 37.40 34.99
C ARG A 126 -27.54 38.71 34.54
N ARG A 127 -27.58 38.97 33.23
CA ARG A 127 -28.14 40.21 32.67
C ARG A 127 -29.64 40.34 32.98
N ASP A 128 -30.38 39.24 32.85
CA ASP A 128 -31.82 39.21 33.14
C ASP A 128 -32.07 39.47 34.64
N ARG A 129 -31.25 38.88 35.52
CA ARG A 129 -31.28 39.16 36.97
C ARG A 129 -31.05 40.63 37.34
N TYR A 130 -30.26 41.38 36.58
CA TYR A 130 -30.03 42.81 36.83
C TYR A 130 -31.13 43.69 36.24
N LYS A 131 -31.83 43.26 35.18
CA LYS A 131 -32.96 43.99 34.58
C LYS A 131 -34.22 43.92 35.44
N ASP A 132 -34.42 42.81 36.15
CA ASP A 132 -35.59 42.61 37.05
C ASP A 132 -35.41 43.23 38.45
N ARG A 133 -34.30 43.94 38.72
CA ARG A 133 -34.15 44.71 39.97
C ARG A 133 -34.80 46.10 39.79
N PRO A 134 -35.88 46.44 40.53
CA PRO A 134 -36.46 47.78 40.49
C PRO A 134 -35.45 48.80 41.07
N PRO A 135 -35.48 50.08 40.63
CA PRO A 135 -34.67 51.11 41.24
C PRO A 135 -35.08 51.22 42.72
N GLU A 136 -34.13 51.04 43.63
CA GLU A 136 -34.36 51.34 45.04
C GLU A 136 -34.48 52.86 45.15
N ASP A 137 -35.62 53.31 45.68
CA ASP A 137 -35.86 54.70 46.06
C ASP A 137 -34.85 55.09 47.14
N ASP A 138 -33.82 55.84 46.75
CA ASP A 138 -32.96 56.58 47.67
C ASP A 138 -33.71 57.87 48.05
N ASP A 139 -34.77 57.73 48.85
CA ASP A 139 -35.51 58.86 49.42
C ASP A 139 -35.19 58.99 50.90
N SER A 140 -34.35 59.98 51.24
CA SER A 140 -34.42 60.71 52.51
C SER A 140 -33.60 62.01 52.48
N SER A 141 -34.30 63.08 52.07
CA SER A 141 -34.40 64.39 52.75
C SER A 141 -33.16 65.26 52.99
N SER A 142 -33.20 66.51 52.51
CA SER A 142 -33.42 67.69 53.38
C SER A 142 -33.35 69.04 52.63
N SER A 143 -34.14 70.01 53.12
CA SER A 143 -34.10 71.48 52.94
C SER A 143 -35.01 72.00 51.80
N PHE A 144 -36.07 72.80 52.01
CA PHE A 144 -36.50 73.68 53.09
C PHE A 144 -38.03 73.74 53.16
#